data_AF-A0A1G7P8J2-F1
#
_entry.id   AF-A0A1G7P8J2-F1
#
_cell.length_a   1.000
_cell.length_b   1.000
_cell.length_c   1.000
_cell.angle_alpha   90.00
_cell.angle_beta   90.00
_cell.angle_gamma   90.00
#
_symmetry.space_group_name_H-M   'P 1'
#
loop_
_entity.id
_entity.type
_entity.pdbx_description
1 polymer ?
#
loop_
_entity_poly.entity_id
_entity_poly.type
_entity_poly.pdbx_seq_one_letter_code
_entity_poly.pdbx_strand_id
1 'polypeptide(L)'
;MTDATRTPARELADDATAEAAQRARETLATQCGTQLPLLAGAALLLLEPASRTAAAWFGVAAVLLLVAGAAVWQFGTERGREDQAGVLLAEYAVLRSVDPGVGRREAADATAEGFVAGRYIAWSLALAAVGLLLAFGQWDQPAWAVPGAVLVVVGAVVHLYAAEREARAGRRWLAGPPGPPRD
;
A
#
# COMPACT_ATOMS: atom_id res chain seq x y z
N MET A 1 -9.50 41.72 -17.38
CA MET A 1 -10.60 40.81 -17.71
C MET A 1 -10.09 39.40 -17.47
N THR A 2 -10.29 38.88 -16.26
CA THR A 2 -10.01 37.51 -15.89
C THR A 2 -11.23 36.67 -16.28
N ASP A 3 -10.97 35.60 -17.03
CA ASP A 3 -11.96 34.66 -17.56
C ASP A 3 -12.53 33.83 -16.40
N ALA A 4 -13.60 34.32 -15.78
CA ALA A 4 -14.22 33.77 -14.57
C ALA A 4 -15.18 32.60 -14.83
N THR A 5 -15.12 31.99 -16.01
CA THR A 5 -15.98 30.88 -16.45
C THR A 5 -15.25 29.54 -16.51
N ARG A 6 -14.03 29.44 -15.94
CA ARG A 6 -13.50 28.13 -15.58
C ARG A 6 -14.41 27.53 -14.52
N THR A 7 -15.14 26.52 -14.95
CA THR A 7 -16.08 25.76 -14.14
C THR A 7 -15.30 25.17 -12.95
N PRO A 8 -15.69 25.44 -11.68
CA PRO A 8 -14.96 24.95 -10.51
C PRO A 8 -14.82 23.42 -10.49
N ALA A 9 -15.75 22.71 -11.14
CA ALA A 9 -15.69 21.27 -11.34
C ALA A 9 -14.51 20.80 -12.22
N ARG A 10 -14.02 21.64 -13.12
CA ARG A 10 -12.90 21.33 -14.02
C ARG A 10 -11.55 21.55 -13.33
N GLU A 11 -11.44 22.62 -12.54
CA GLU A 11 -10.24 22.86 -11.70
C GLU A 11 -10.12 21.81 -10.59
N LEU A 12 -11.23 21.40 -9.95
CA LEU A 12 -11.23 20.27 -9.00
C LEU A 12 -10.85 18.93 -9.66
N ALA A 13 -11.22 18.71 -10.91
CA ALA A 13 -10.86 17.50 -11.65
C ALA A 13 -9.37 17.48 -12.03
N ASP A 14 -8.81 18.62 -12.41
CA ASP A 14 -7.39 18.77 -12.75
C ASP A 14 -6.49 18.70 -11.50
N ASP A 15 -6.89 19.30 -10.37
CA ASP A 15 -6.18 19.20 -9.10
C ASP A 15 -6.29 17.79 -8.50
N ALA A 16 -7.46 17.17 -8.53
CA ALA A 16 -7.65 15.81 -8.05
C ALA A 16 -6.89 14.78 -8.89
N THR A 17 -6.71 15.00 -10.19
CA THR A 17 -5.91 14.10 -11.04
C THR A 17 -4.40 14.28 -10.82
N ALA A 18 -3.92 15.51 -10.60
CA ALA A 18 -2.53 15.76 -10.22
C ALA A 18 -2.20 15.18 -8.83
N GLU A 19 -3.10 15.36 -7.86
CA GLU A 19 -2.94 14.80 -6.52
C GLU A 19 -3.11 13.28 -6.49
N ALA A 20 -4.00 12.70 -7.31
CA ALA A 20 -4.09 11.25 -7.49
C ALA A 20 -2.81 10.67 -8.10
N ALA A 21 -2.19 11.37 -9.07
CA ALA A 21 -0.92 10.96 -9.63
C ALA A 21 0.22 11.05 -8.58
N GLN A 22 0.24 12.07 -7.74
CA GLN A 22 1.18 12.16 -6.62
C GLN A 22 0.94 11.06 -5.60
N ARG A 23 -0.31 10.77 -5.27
CA ARG A 23 -0.66 9.69 -4.33
C ARG A 23 -0.28 8.32 -4.88
N ALA A 24 -0.52 8.07 -6.16
CA ALA A 24 -0.05 6.86 -6.82
C ALA A 24 1.47 6.69 -6.70
N ARG A 25 2.25 7.78 -6.85
CA ARG A 25 3.70 7.77 -6.62
C ARG A 25 4.07 7.51 -5.16
N GLU A 26 3.36 8.10 -4.20
CA GLU A 26 3.58 7.83 -2.77
C GLU A 26 3.25 6.38 -2.39
N THR A 27 2.16 5.83 -2.94
CA THR A 27 1.76 4.43 -2.74
C THR A 27 2.79 3.50 -3.36
N LEU A 28 3.25 3.77 -4.58
CA LEU A 28 4.35 3.04 -5.23
C LEU A 28 5.63 3.14 -4.41
N ALA A 29 6.01 4.33 -3.94
CA ALA A 29 7.20 4.52 -3.12
C ALA A 29 7.10 3.76 -1.78
N THR A 30 5.91 3.74 -1.16
CA THR A 30 5.65 3.01 0.08
C THR A 30 5.68 1.50 -0.16
N GLN A 31 5.07 1.02 -1.25
CA GLN A 31 5.12 -0.39 -1.65
C GLN A 31 6.55 -0.82 -1.96
N CYS A 32 7.29 -0.07 -2.79
CA CYS A 32 8.71 -0.36 -3.06
C CYS A 32 9.55 -0.31 -1.77
N GLY A 33 9.32 0.69 -0.91
CA GLY A 33 10.04 0.89 0.34
C GLY A 33 9.72 -0.14 1.44
N THR A 34 8.65 -0.93 1.29
CA THR A 34 8.26 -1.96 2.27
C THR A 34 8.41 -3.37 1.71
N GLN A 35 7.91 -3.62 0.49
CA GLN A 35 7.92 -4.94 -0.14
C GLN A 35 9.32 -5.35 -0.59
N LEU A 36 10.13 -4.45 -1.16
CA LEU A 36 11.49 -4.82 -1.60
C LEU A 36 12.40 -5.18 -0.42
N PRO A 37 12.42 -4.43 0.71
CA PRO A 37 13.16 -4.84 1.90
C PRO A 37 12.65 -6.14 2.52
N LEU A 38 11.32 -6.35 2.55
CA LEU A 38 10.74 -7.59 3.07
C LEU A 38 11.16 -8.80 2.22
N LEU A 39 11.08 -8.69 0.90
CA LEU A 39 11.50 -9.74 -0.02
C LEU A 39 13.02 -9.98 0.05
N ALA A 40 13.83 -8.92 0.09
CA ALA A 40 15.27 -9.03 0.24
C ALA A 40 15.68 -9.64 1.59
N GLY A 41 15.04 -9.22 2.69
CA GLY A 41 15.26 -9.77 4.02
C GLY A 41 14.86 -11.24 4.11
N ALA A 42 13.69 -11.61 3.58
CA ALA A 42 13.25 -13.00 3.50
C ALA A 42 14.21 -13.86 2.66
N ALA A 43 14.70 -13.34 1.53
CA ALA A 43 15.69 -14.02 0.72
C ALA A 43 17.00 -14.25 1.49
N LEU A 44 17.51 -13.24 2.21
CA LEU A 44 18.72 -13.37 3.01
C LEU A 44 18.58 -14.32 4.21
N LEU A 45 17.37 -14.45 4.76
CA LEU A 45 17.10 -15.30 5.92
C LEU A 45 16.83 -16.76 5.57
N LEU A 46 16.18 -17.01 4.42
CA LEU A 46 15.65 -18.32 4.06
C LEU A 46 16.49 -19.03 2.99
N LEU A 47 17.36 -18.31 2.26
CA LEU A 47 18.24 -18.91 1.25
C LEU A 47 19.61 -19.16 1.86
N GLU A 48 19.92 -20.42 2.10
CA GLU A 48 21.25 -20.85 2.52
C GLU A 48 22.30 -20.44 1.47
N PRO A 49 23.42 -19.80 1.85
CA PRO A 49 24.45 -19.37 0.91
C PRO A 49 25.02 -20.53 0.08
N ALA A 50 25.01 -21.73 0.64
CA ALA A 50 25.44 -22.98 0.00
C ALA A 50 24.38 -23.59 -0.94
N SER A 51 23.10 -23.26 -0.75
CA SER A 51 21.97 -23.81 -1.52
C SER A 51 21.53 -22.90 -2.67
N ARG A 52 22.46 -22.12 -3.27
CA ARG A 52 22.26 -21.36 -4.53
C ARG A 52 22.02 -22.28 -5.73
N THR A 53 21.11 -23.21 -5.58
CA THR A 53 20.56 -24.05 -6.63
C THR A 53 19.64 -23.18 -7.48
N ALA A 54 19.56 -23.49 -8.78
CA ALA A 54 18.70 -22.75 -9.70
C ALA A 54 17.24 -22.66 -9.21
N ALA A 55 16.75 -23.68 -8.49
CA ALA A 55 15.39 -23.76 -7.96
C ALA A 55 15.03 -22.63 -6.96
N ALA A 56 15.98 -22.24 -6.09
CA ALA A 56 15.79 -21.14 -5.15
C ALA A 56 15.63 -19.79 -5.87
N TRP A 57 16.42 -19.57 -6.93
CA TRP A 57 16.31 -18.38 -7.77
C TRP A 57 15.05 -18.38 -8.62
N PHE A 58 14.55 -19.55 -9.05
CA PHE A 58 13.25 -19.66 -9.71
C PHE A 58 12.10 -19.22 -8.79
N GLY A 59 12.14 -19.58 -7.50
CA GLY A 59 11.13 -19.12 -6.52
C GLY A 59 11.12 -17.60 -6.37
N VAL A 60 12.29 -16.99 -6.20
CA VAL A 60 12.44 -15.53 -6.12
C VAL A 60 11.98 -14.86 -7.42
N ALA A 61 12.41 -15.38 -8.58
CA ALA A 61 12.03 -14.85 -9.88
C ALA A 61 10.53 -14.96 -10.14
N ALA A 62 9.88 -16.07 -9.74
CA ALA A 62 8.44 -16.25 -9.88
C ALA A 62 7.64 -15.26 -9.02
N VAL A 63 8.08 -15.03 -7.77
CA VAL A 63 7.47 -14.00 -6.90
C VAL A 63 7.65 -12.60 -7.49
N LEU A 64 8.86 -12.27 -7.97
CA LEU A 64 9.12 -10.99 -8.62
C LEU A 64 8.28 -10.80 -9.89
N LEU A 65 8.12 -11.84 -10.71
CA LEU A 65 7.27 -11.80 -11.90
C LEU A 65 5.79 -11.64 -11.57
N LEU A 66 5.30 -12.27 -10.49
CA LEU A 66 3.93 -12.08 -10.01
C LEU A 66 3.72 -10.63 -9.55
N VAL A 67 4.64 -10.07 -8.77
CA VAL A 67 4.59 -8.68 -8.31
C VAL A 67 4.66 -7.71 -9.49
N ALA A 68 5.58 -7.94 -10.44
CA ALA A 68 5.71 -7.13 -11.65
C ALA A 68 4.46 -7.23 -12.54
N GLY A 69 3.90 -8.43 -12.71
CA GLY A 69 2.68 -8.67 -13.47
C GLY A 69 1.47 -7.96 -12.86
N ALA A 70 1.32 -8.02 -11.54
CA ALA A 70 0.28 -7.28 -10.82
C ALA A 70 0.45 -5.76 -10.98
N ALA A 71 1.68 -5.25 -10.87
CA ALA A 71 1.97 -3.84 -11.09
C ALA A 71 1.68 -3.41 -12.54
N VAL A 72 2.09 -4.19 -13.54
CA VAL A 72 1.79 -3.91 -14.95
C VAL A 72 0.29 -3.96 -15.23
N TRP A 73 -0.45 -4.88 -14.62
CA TRP A 73 -1.90 -4.93 -14.79
C TRP A 73 -2.57 -3.69 -14.18
N GLN A 74 -2.21 -3.34 -12.94
CA GLN A 74 -2.77 -2.18 -12.23
C GLN A 74 -2.43 -0.85 -12.91
N PHE A 75 -1.16 -0.65 -13.28
CA PHE A 75 -0.67 0.65 -13.78
C PHE A 75 -0.56 0.75 -15.31
N GLY A 76 -0.50 -0.38 -16.01
CA GLY A 76 -0.22 -0.45 -17.45
C GLY A 76 -1.44 -0.68 -18.33
N THR A 77 -2.57 -1.15 -17.79
CA THR A 77 -3.81 -1.37 -18.57
C THR A 77 -4.79 -0.22 -18.37
N GLU A 78 -5.53 0.18 -19.41
CA GLU A 78 -6.57 1.23 -19.31
C GLU A 78 -7.64 0.84 -18.27
N ARG A 79 -8.06 -0.42 -18.28
CA ARG A 79 -9.02 -0.98 -17.30
C ARG A 79 -8.50 -0.86 -15.86
N GLY A 80 -7.25 -1.27 -15.63
CA GLY A 80 -6.61 -1.16 -14.31
C GLY A 80 -6.49 0.29 -13.85
N ARG A 81 -6.17 1.21 -14.77
CA ARG A 81 -6.06 2.65 -14.46
C ARG A 81 -7.40 3.30 -14.13
N GLU A 82 -8.48 2.93 -14.83
CA GLU A 82 -9.84 3.41 -14.55
C GLU A 82 -10.31 2.96 -13.17
N ASP A 83 -10.19 1.66 -12.87
CA ASP A 83 -10.58 1.10 -11.58
C ASP A 83 -9.74 1.71 -10.45
N GLN A 84 -8.44 1.91 -10.70
CA GLN A 84 -7.52 2.51 -9.72
C GLN A 84 -7.79 4.00 -9.49
N ALA A 85 -8.23 4.76 -10.50
CA ALA A 85 -8.57 6.18 -10.33
C ALA A 85 -9.75 6.37 -9.36
N GLY A 86 -10.78 5.52 -9.45
CA GLY A 86 -11.92 5.55 -8.52
C GLY A 86 -11.51 5.23 -7.08
N VAL A 87 -10.66 4.21 -6.91
CA VAL A 87 -10.11 3.84 -5.61
C VAL A 87 -9.25 4.95 -5.02
N LEU A 88 -8.35 5.54 -5.81
CA LEU A 88 -7.45 6.62 -5.35
C LEU A 88 -8.23 7.88 -4.92
N LEU A 89 -9.32 8.22 -5.62
CA LEU A 89 -10.19 9.34 -5.23
C LEU A 89 -10.91 9.06 -3.90
N ALA A 90 -11.40 7.83 -3.71
CA ALA A 90 -12.03 7.42 -2.45
C ALA A 90 -11.02 7.42 -1.29
N GLU A 91 -9.81 6.88 -1.50
CA GLU A 91 -8.72 6.92 -0.52
C GLU A 91 -8.34 8.36 -0.15
N TYR A 92 -8.17 9.22 -1.15
CA TYR A 92 -7.85 10.62 -0.94
C TYR A 92 -8.91 11.32 -0.09
N ALA A 93 -10.19 11.11 -0.43
CA ALA A 93 -11.32 11.67 0.32
C ALA A 93 -11.26 11.27 1.79
N VAL A 94 -11.03 9.99 2.08
CA VAL A 94 -10.90 9.47 3.46
C VAL A 94 -9.67 10.04 4.17
N LEU A 95 -8.51 10.03 3.51
CA LEU A 95 -7.24 10.47 4.11
C LEU A 95 -7.21 11.95 4.43
N ARG A 96 -7.79 12.78 3.56
CA ARG A 96 -7.86 14.24 3.70
C ARG A 96 -9.16 14.73 4.34
N SER A 97 -10.13 13.84 4.54
CA SER A 97 -11.46 14.17 5.06
C SER A 97 -12.12 15.29 4.24
N VAL A 98 -12.15 15.12 2.92
CA VAL A 98 -12.82 16.03 1.97
C VAL A 98 -14.07 15.38 1.37
N ASP A 99 -15.01 16.19 0.89
CA ASP A 99 -16.21 15.70 0.20
C ASP A 99 -15.81 15.02 -1.13
N PRO A 100 -16.15 13.73 -1.34
CA PRO A 100 -15.79 12.98 -2.54
C PRO A 100 -16.67 13.38 -3.74
N GLY A 101 -17.73 14.15 -3.53
CA GLY A 101 -18.72 14.54 -4.52
C GLY A 101 -19.89 13.56 -4.61
N VAL A 102 -20.88 13.96 -5.39
CA VAL A 102 -22.16 13.23 -5.56
C VAL A 102 -21.90 11.82 -6.10
N GLY A 103 -22.52 10.81 -5.48
CA GLY A 103 -22.46 9.40 -5.90
C GLY A 103 -21.16 8.66 -5.59
N ARG A 104 -20.20 9.28 -4.88
CA ARG A 104 -18.90 8.64 -4.55
C ARG A 104 -18.70 8.38 -3.06
N ARG A 105 -19.67 8.74 -2.23
CA ARG A 105 -19.56 8.62 -0.77
C ARG A 105 -19.57 7.17 -0.27
N GLU A 106 -20.34 6.29 -0.90
CA GLU A 106 -20.34 4.86 -0.58
C GLU A 106 -18.97 4.21 -0.80
N ALA A 107 -18.28 4.58 -1.89
CA ALA A 107 -16.92 4.10 -2.15
C ALA A 107 -15.93 4.62 -1.10
N ALA A 108 -16.06 5.88 -0.66
CA ALA A 108 -15.24 6.43 0.41
C ALA A 108 -15.52 5.74 1.77
N ASP A 109 -16.79 5.47 2.10
CA ASP A 109 -17.18 4.74 3.31
C ASP A 109 -16.59 3.32 3.30
N ALA A 110 -16.73 2.58 2.19
CA ALA A 110 -16.15 1.25 2.03
C ALA A 110 -14.62 1.26 2.15
N THR A 111 -13.95 2.28 1.60
CA THR A 111 -12.50 2.46 1.75
C THR A 111 -12.11 2.75 3.20
N ALA A 112 -12.88 3.58 3.91
CA ALA A 112 -12.63 3.87 5.32
C ALA A 112 -12.76 2.61 6.19
N GLU A 113 -13.76 1.77 5.95
CA GLU A 113 -13.90 0.46 6.59
C GLU A 113 -12.72 -0.45 6.24
N GLY A 114 -12.33 -0.48 4.97
CA GLY A 114 -11.16 -1.21 4.47
C GLY A 114 -9.87 -0.81 5.19
N PHE A 115 -9.63 0.48 5.42
CA PHE A 115 -8.47 0.94 6.20
C PHE A 115 -8.50 0.48 7.66
N VAL A 116 -9.67 0.47 8.29
CA VAL A 116 -9.82 -0.01 9.67
C VAL A 116 -9.57 -1.51 9.75
N ALA A 117 -10.15 -2.29 8.82
CA ALA A 117 -9.96 -3.73 8.74
C ALA A 117 -8.51 -4.11 8.37
N GLY A 118 -7.92 -3.38 7.41
CA GLY A 118 -6.57 -3.57 6.90
C GLY A 118 -5.50 -3.52 8.00
N ARG A 119 -5.72 -2.72 9.05
CA ARG A 119 -4.86 -2.68 10.25
C ARG A 119 -4.67 -4.06 10.88
N TYR A 120 -5.75 -4.83 11.03
CA TYR A 120 -5.69 -6.15 11.66
C TYR A 120 -4.95 -7.15 10.79
N ILE A 121 -5.14 -7.08 9.47
CA ILE A 121 -4.40 -7.88 8.50
C ILE A 121 -2.91 -7.54 8.55
N ALA A 122 -2.55 -6.25 8.55
CA ALA A 122 -1.18 -5.78 8.64
C ALA A 122 -0.48 -6.28 9.91
N TRP A 123 -1.15 -6.23 11.08
CA TRP A 123 -0.64 -6.82 12.32
C TRP A 123 -0.42 -8.32 12.22
N SER A 124 -1.36 -9.04 11.63
CA SER A 124 -1.28 -10.50 11.46
C SER A 124 -0.09 -10.88 10.57
N LEU A 125 0.12 -10.15 9.46
CA LEU A 125 1.25 -10.33 8.55
C LEU A 125 2.58 -10.00 9.21
N ALA A 126 2.66 -8.91 9.98
CA ALA A 126 3.88 -8.55 10.70
C ALA A 126 4.26 -9.62 11.74
N LEU A 127 3.28 -10.12 12.51
CA LEU A 127 3.51 -11.21 13.47
C LEU A 127 3.93 -12.51 12.77
N ALA A 128 3.32 -12.85 11.63
CA ALA A 128 3.71 -14.01 10.84
C ALA A 128 5.15 -13.89 10.32
N ALA A 129 5.55 -12.71 9.82
CA ALA A 129 6.91 -12.46 9.35
C ALA A 129 7.95 -12.61 10.48
N VAL A 130 7.66 -12.06 11.66
CA VAL A 130 8.53 -12.22 12.85
C VAL A 130 8.56 -13.68 13.31
N GLY A 131 7.43 -14.38 13.30
CA GLY A 131 7.35 -15.80 13.66
C GLY A 131 8.21 -16.67 12.72
N LEU A 132 8.13 -16.44 11.42
CA LEU A 132 8.97 -17.10 10.42
C LEU A 132 10.45 -16.83 10.65
N LEU A 133 10.81 -15.58 10.95
CA LEU A 133 12.17 -15.18 11.25
C LEU A 133 12.75 -15.92 12.47
N LEU A 134 11.97 -16.03 13.54
CA LEU A 134 12.40 -16.73 14.76
C LEU A 134 12.50 -18.24 14.54
N ALA A 135 11.58 -18.83 13.76
CA ALA A 135 11.53 -20.28 13.54
C ALA A 135 12.54 -20.79 12.51
N PHE A 136 12.82 -20.00 11.47
CA PHE A 136 13.59 -20.45 10.30
C PHE A 136 14.82 -19.60 9.99
N GLY A 137 15.12 -18.58 10.81
CA GLY A 137 16.32 -17.76 10.63
C GLY A 137 17.60 -18.58 10.82
N GLN A 138 18.59 -18.36 9.94
CA GLN A 138 19.93 -18.97 10.01
C GLN A 138 20.78 -18.30 11.10
N TRP A 139 20.34 -18.41 12.35
CA TRP A 139 20.95 -17.75 13.50
C TRP A 139 22.36 -18.24 13.83
N ASP A 140 22.73 -19.41 13.31
CA ASP A 140 24.09 -19.95 13.29
C ASP A 140 25.04 -19.15 12.38
N GLN A 141 24.50 -18.36 11.44
CA GLN A 141 25.26 -17.49 10.52
C GLN A 141 24.86 -16.01 10.72
N PRO A 142 25.29 -15.38 11.83
CA PRO A 142 24.83 -14.05 12.22
C PRO A 142 25.18 -12.95 11.20
N ALA A 143 26.24 -13.14 10.41
CA ALA A 143 26.64 -12.21 9.35
C ALA A 143 25.55 -11.98 8.29
N TRP A 144 24.65 -12.95 8.08
CA TRP A 144 23.54 -12.88 7.11
C TRP A 144 22.18 -12.74 7.80
N ALA A 145 21.97 -13.49 8.90
CA ALA A 145 20.71 -13.47 9.62
C ALA A 145 20.41 -12.11 10.26
N VAL A 146 21.41 -11.40 10.81
CA VAL A 146 21.19 -10.10 11.46
C VAL A 146 20.76 -9.03 10.45
N PRO A 147 21.47 -8.81 9.31
CA PRO A 147 20.99 -7.86 8.30
C PRO A 147 19.60 -8.21 7.73
N GLY A 148 19.35 -9.49 7.45
CA GLY A 148 18.05 -9.94 6.97
C GLY A 148 16.93 -9.65 7.98
N ALA A 149 17.19 -9.92 9.26
CA ALA A 149 16.24 -9.62 10.34
C ALA A 149 15.96 -8.14 10.50
N VAL A 150 16.99 -7.30 10.44
CA VAL A 150 16.83 -5.85 10.47
C VAL A 150 15.95 -5.38 9.31
N LEU A 151 16.17 -5.87 8.09
CA LEU A 151 15.34 -5.50 6.93
C LEU A 151 13.88 -5.92 7.09
N VAL A 152 13.62 -7.15 7.57
CA VAL A 152 12.25 -7.62 7.81
C VAL A 152 11.56 -6.78 8.88
N VAL A 153 12.24 -6.52 10.00
CA VAL A 153 11.68 -5.72 11.11
C VAL A 153 11.40 -4.30 10.67
N VAL A 154 12.35 -3.63 10.00
CA VAL A 154 12.16 -2.26 9.49
C VAL A 154 11.00 -2.23 8.49
N GLY A 155 10.95 -3.17 7.54
CA GLY A 155 9.85 -3.27 6.58
C GLY A 155 8.49 -3.47 7.25
N ALA A 156 8.41 -4.36 8.26
CA ALA A 156 7.20 -4.59 9.04
C ALA A 156 6.77 -3.34 9.82
N VAL A 157 7.71 -2.64 10.46
CA VAL A 157 7.42 -1.40 11.21
C VAL A 157 6.89 -0.31 10.29
N VAL A 158 7.52 -0.08 9.13
CA VAL A 158 7.06 0.92 8.16
C VAL A 158 5.67 0.56 7.63
N HIS A 159 5.42 -0.71 7.33
CA HIS A 159 4.12 -1.19 6.89
C HIS A 159 3.03 -0.99 7.95
N LEU A 160 3.31 -1.35 9.21
CA LEU A 160 2.39 -1.15 10.33
C LEU A 160 2.11 0.34 10.57
N TYR A 161 3.14 1.19 10.47
CA TYR A 161 2.97 2.64 10.62
C TYR A 161 2.04 3.21 9.56
N ALA A 162 2.18 2.79 8.30
CA ALA A 162 1.30 3.19 7.22
C ALA A 162 -0.15 2.72 7.49
N ALA A 163 -0.33 1.44 7.84
CA ALA A 163 -1.65 0.87 8.14
C ALA A 163 -2.33 1.55 9.35
N GLU A 164 -1.58 1.90 10.41
CA GLU A 164 -2.11 2.64 11.55
C GLU A 164 -2.54 4.06 11.18
N ARG A 165 -1.77 4.74 10.33
CA ARG A 165 -2.11 6.08 9.82
C ARG A 165 -3.41 6.03 9.01
N GLU A 166 -3.54 5.05 8.11
CA GLU A 166 -4.74 4.82 7.30
C GLU A 166 -5.95 4.48 8.18
N ALA A 167 -5.80 3.56 9.14
CA ALA A 167 -6.87 3.19 10.04
C ALA A 167 -7.34 4.36 10.93
N ARG A 168 -6.43 5.25 11.34
CA ARG A 168 -6.82 6.49 12.04
C ARG A 168 -7.62 7.42 11.13
N ALA A 169 -7.25 7.55 9.87
CA ALA A 169 -8.03 8.32 8.90
C ALA A 169 -9.42 7.72 8.68
N GLY A 170 -9.49 6.40 8.46
CA GLY A 170 -10.76 5.67 8.33
C GLY A 170 -11.67 5.84 9.55
N ARG A 171 -11.12 5.72 10.77
CA ARG A 171 -11.90 5.98 12.01
C ARG A 171 -12.42 7.41 12.10
N ARG A 172 -11.60 8.41 11.73
CA ARG A 172 -12.03 9.82 11.73
C ARG A 172 -13.15 10.05 10.72
N TRP A 173 -13.02 9.47 9.54
CA TRP A 173 -14.05 9.52 8.49
C TRP A 173 -15.37 8.94 8.97
N LEU A 174 -15.36 7.70 9.49
CA LEU A 174 -16.57 7.02 9.95
C LEU A 174 -17.24 7.72 11.15
N ALA A 175 -16.46 8.43 11.98
CA ALA A 175 -16.99 9.18 13.11
C ALA A 175 -17.67 10.51 12.71
N GLY A 176 -17.32 11.08 11.55
CA GLY A 176 -17.84 12.38 11.12
C GLY A 176 -17.46 12.69 9.67
N PRO A 177 -18.14 12.07 8.69
CA PRO A 177 -17.78 12.25 7.29
C PRO A 177 -18.19 13.64 6.79
N PRO A 178 -17.34 14.35 6.02
CA PRO A 178 -17.65 15.65 5.43
C PRO A 178 -18.80 15.56 4.41
N GLY A 179 -19.51 16.67 4.22
CA GLY A 179 -20.64 16.77 3.28
C GLY A 179 -22.01 16.57 3.94
N PRO A 180 -23.11 16.76 3.20
CA PRO A 180 -24.48 16.75 3.74
C PRO A 180 -24.80 15.40 4.42
N PRO A 181 -25.64 15.40 5.48
CA PRO A 181 -26.06 14.17 6.15
C PRO A 181 -26.78 13.22 5.18
N ARG A 182 -26.78 11.94 5.50
CA ARG A 182 -27.49 10.91 4.73
C ARG A 182 -29.00 11.24 4.70
N ASP A 183 -29.63 11.03 3.55
CA ASP A 183 -31.08 10.86 3.45
C ASP A 183 -31.48 9.47 3.97
#